data_AF-A0A3A9K9G7-F1
#
_entry.id   AF-A0A3A9K9G7-F1
#
_cell.length_a   1.000
_cell.length_b   1.000
_cell.length_c   1.000
_cell.angle_alpha   90.00
_cell.angle_beta   90.00
_cell.angle_gamma   90.00
#
_symmetry.space_group_name_H-M   'P 1'
#
loop_
_entity.id
_entity.type
_entity.pdbx_description
1 polymer ?
#
loop_
_entity_poly.entity_id
_entity_poly.type
_entity_poly.pdbx_seq_one_letter_code
_entity_poly.pdbx_strand_id
1 'polypeptide(L)'
;MIHKLFTWPIDTVRFVGEKVQEEVDKQLYDVDHIQQKLVHLEMMLEMDEISEEVYEKQQVELMGRYRIAKEKEQAQLRESLEDGR
;
A
#
# COMPACT_ATOMS: atom_id res chain seq x y z
N MET A 1 -29.06 20.02 -1.20
CA MET A 1 -28.73 20.37 0.21
C MET A 1 -27.74 19.34 0.73
N ILE A 2 -26.88 19.69 1.71
CA ILE A 2 -25.72 18.94 2.28
C ILE A 2 -24.34 19.20 1.60
N HIS A 3 -24.14 20.34 0.94
CA HIS A 3 -22.85 20.69 0.29
C HIS A 3 -21.81 21.37 1.21
N LYS A 4 -21.96 21.34 2.54
CA LYS A 4 -21.02 22.01 3.45
C LYS A 4 -21.00 21.24 4.76
N LEU A 5 -19.79 20.93 5.27
CA LEU A 5 -19.47 20.33 6.58
C LEU A 5 -19.14 18.82 6.55
N PHE A 6 -18.04 18.44 5.91
CA PHE A 6 -17.17 17.41 6.49
C PHE A 6 -15.71 17.57 6.08
N THR A 7 -15.20 18.79 6.24
CA THR A 7 -13.77 19.06 6.26
C THR A 7 -13.30 18.94 7.70
N TRP A 8 -13.12 17.71 8.22
CA TRP A 8 -12.58 17.46 9.56
C TRP A 8 -11.91 16.07 9.66
N PRO A 9 -10.70 15.95 10.22
CA PRO A 9 -9.44 16.61 9.90
C PRO A 9 -8.63 15.72 8.96
N ILE A 10 -8.47 16.17 7.71
CA ILE A 10 -7.50 15.63 6.73
C ILE A 10 -6.06 15.66 7.28
N ASP A 11 -5.82 16.37 8.39
CA ASP A 11 -4.53 16.44 9.09
C ASP A 11 -4.21 15.23 10.00
N THR A 12 -5.16 14.34 10.31
CA THR A 12 -4.88 13.21 11.24
C THR A 12 -4.06 12.11 10.59
N VAL A 13 -4.07 12.01 9.25
CA VAL A 13 -3.24 11.07 8.49
C VAL A 13 -1.76 11.45 8.56
N ARG A 14 -1.43 12.73 8.81
CA ARG A 14 -0.03 13.14 9.02
C ARG A 14 0.57 12.55 10.30
N PHE A 15 -0.24 12.22 11.31
CA PHE A 15 0.24 11.70 12.59
C PHE A 15 0.68 10.22 12.53
N VAL A 16 0.28 9.47 11.50
CA VAL A 16 0.80 8.11 11.25
C VAL A 16 2.09 8.15 10.41
N GLY A 17 2.36 9.25 9.72
CA GLY A 17 3.55 9.42 8.87
C GLY A 17 4.87 9.59 9.63
N GLU A 18 4.85 10.16 10.85
CA GLU A 18 6.10 10.47 11.57
C GLU A 18 6.71 9.27 12.32
N LYS A 19 5.93 8.21 12.61
CA LYS A 19 6.48 7.01 13.28
C LYS A 19 6.97 5.91 12.34
N VAL A 20 6.78 6.07 11.04
CA VAL A 20 7.16 5.06 10.03
C VAL A 20 8.39 5.52 9.23
N GLN A 21 8.94 6.71 9.50
CA GLN A 21 9.91 7.32 8.58
C GLN A 21 11.36 6.81 8.71
N GLU A 22 11.75 6.16 9.82
CA GLU A 22 13.15 5.72 10.02
C GLU A 22 13.49 4.35 9.41
N GLU A 23 12.51 3.52 9.04
CA GLU A 23 12.73 2.18 8.45
C GLU A 23 12.25 2.07 6.99
N VAL A 24 11.83 3.16 6.35
CA VAL A 24 11.22 3.13 5.00
C VAL A 24 12.24 3.13 3.85
N ASP A 25 13.50 3.52 4.11
CA ASP A 25 14.54 3.58 3.07
C ASP A 25 14.96 2.20 2.51
N LYS A 26 14.48 1.09 3.09
CA LYS A 26 14.65 -0.27 2.55
C LYS A 26 13.42 -0.85 1.84
N GLN A 27 12.25 -0.21 1.93
CA GLN A 27 10.93 -0.84 1.69
C GLN A 27 10.33 -0.68 0.28
N LEU A 28 11.11 -0.26 -0.72
CA LEU A 28 10.58 -0.09 -2.08
C LEU A 28 10.13 -1.42 -2.75
N TYR A 29 10.48 -2.57 -2.16
CA TYR A 29 10.01 -3.90 -2.57
C TYR A 29 9.34 -4.68 -1.44
N ASP A 30 8.94 -4.01 -0.36
CA ASP A 30 8.32 -4.73 0.74
C ASP A 30 6.87 -5.05 0.40
N VAL A 31 6.62 -6.36 0.25
CA VAL A 31 5.31 -6.94 0.02
C VAL A 31 4.30 -6.39 1.03
N ASP A 32 4.74 -6.25 2.28
CA ASP A 32 3.95 -5.74 3.40
C ASP A 32 3.47 -4.30 3.16
N HIS A 33 4.31 -3.44 2.56
CA HIS A 33 3.94 -2.07 2.28
C HIS A 33 2.89 -1.96 1.16
N ILE A 34 2.95 -2.86 0.16
CA ILE A 34 1.93 -2.93 -0.89
C ILE A 34 0.62 -3.45 -0.30
N GLN A 35 0.67 -4.43 0.59
CA GLN A 35 -0.51 -4.92 1.31
C GLN A 35 -1.16 -3.85 2.18
N GLN A 36 -0.37 -3.06 2.92
CA GLN A 36 -0.88 -1.92 3.70
C GLN A 36 -1.58 -0.88 2.81
N LYS A 37 -1.01 -0.59 1.63
CA LYS A 37 -1.63 0.33 0.66
C LYS A 37 -2.96 -0.20 0.11
N LEU A 38 -3.05 -1.50 -0.15
CA LEU A 38 -4.29 -2.14 -0.60
C LEU A 38 -5.38 -2.06 0.47
N VAL A 39 -5.04 -2.37 1.73
CA VAL A 39 -5.97 -2.24 2.86
C VAL A 39 -6.43 -0.80 3.05
N HIS A 40 -5.51 0.16 2.94
CA HIS A 40 -5.87 1.58 3.03
C HIS A 40 -6.80 2.00 1.89
N LEU A 41 -6.51 1.56 0.66
CA LEU A 41 -7.32 1.85 -0.52
C LEU A 41 -8.75 1.30 -0.37
N GLU A 42 -8.91 0.10 0.19
CA GLU A 42 -10.22 -0.52 0.47
C GLU A 42 -10.98 0.25 1.55
N MET A 43 -10.31 0.65 2.63
CA MET A 43 -10.91 1.50 3.67
C MET A 43 -11.40 2.85 3.10
N MET A 44 -10.64 3.48 2.20
CA MET A 44 -11.05 4.72 1.55
C MET A 44 -12.31 4.54 0.69
N LEU A 45 -12.44 3.38 0.02
CA LEU A 45 -13.67 3.06 -0.73
C LEU A 45 -14.84 2.83 0.22
N GLU A 46 -14.65 2.05 1.29
CA GLU A 46 -15.69 1.79 2.30
C GLU A 46 -16.21 3.06 2.98
N MET A 47 -15.36 4.08 3.11
CA MET A 47 -15.69 5.38 3.68
C MET A 47 -16.25 6.38 2.65
N ASP A 48 -16.51 5.96 1.41
CA ASP A 48 -16.92 6.81 0.28
C ASP A 48 -15.95 7.98 0.01
N GLU A 49 -14.67 7.85 0.39
CA GLU A 49 -13.64 8.87 0.14
C GLU A 49 -13.12 8.84 -1.30
N ILE A 50 -13.22 7.68 -1.96
CA ILE A 50 -12.88 7.47 -3.37
C ILE A 50 -14.01 6.76 -4.11
N SER A 51 -14.11 6.95 -5.42
CA SER A 51 -15.05 6.19 -6.24
C SER A 51 -14.53 4.79 -6.55
N GLU A 52 -15.45 3.88 -6.88
CA GLU A 52 -15.15 2.52 -7.33
C GLU A 52 -14.21 2.52 -8.55
N GLU A 53 -14.38 3.45 -9.50
CA GLU A 53 -13.48 3.58 -10.66
C GLU A 53 -12.05 3.95 -10.26
N VAL A 54 -11.88 4.81 -9.25
CA VAL A 54 -10.57 5.19 -8.72
C VAL A 54 -9.94 4.02 -7.96
N TYR A 55 -10.74 3.32 -7.17
CA TYR A 55 -10.34 2.11 -6.47
C TYR A 55 -9.81 1.05 -7.45
N GLU A 56 -10.58 0.68 -8.47
CA GLU A 56 -10.19 -0.35 -9.44
C GLU A 56 -8.87 -0.01 -10.14
N LYS A 57 -8.71 1.24 -10.60
CA LYS A 57 -7.48 1.68 -11.27
C LYS A 57 -6.26 1.53 -10.38
N GLN A 58 -6.36 2.00 -9.12
CA GLN A 58 -5.25 1.94 -8.18
C GLN A 58 -4.99 0.51 -7.67
N GLN A 59 -6.04 -0.29 -7.48
CA GLN A 59 -5.94 -1.67 -7.06
C GLN A 59 -5.18 -2.51 -8.11
N VAL A 60 -5.52 -2.37 -9.40
CA VAL A 60 -4.83 -3.07 -10.49
C VAL A 60 -3.34 -2.69 -10.52
N GLU A 61 -3.02 -1.42 -10.34
CA GLU A 61 -1.63 -0.96 -10.29
C GLU A 61 -0.86 -1.57 -9.10
N LEU A 62 -1.44 -1.51 -7.90
CA LEU A 62 -0.83 -2.06 -6.69
C LEU A 62 -0.65 -3.58 -6.79
N MET A 63 -1.63 -4.31 -7.33
CA MET A 63 -1.54 -5.76 -7.55
C MET A 63 -0.47 -6.13 -8.58
N GLY A 64 -0.29 -5.33 -9.63
CA GLY A 64 0.80 -5.49 -10.59
C GLY A 64 2.17 -5.41 -9.90
N ARG A 65 2.34 -4.42 -9.00
CA ARG A 65 3.57 -4.24 -8.21
C ARG A 65 3.76 -5.38 -7.20
N TYR A 66 2.69 -5.81 -6.53
CA TYR A 66 2.71 -6.92 -5.58
C TYR A 66 3.25 -8.20 -6.23
N ARG A 67 2.75 -8.54 -7.42
CA ARG A 67 3.20 -9.73 -8.15
C ARG A 67 4.69 -9.70 -8.42
N ILE A 68 5.21 -8.57 -8.93
CA ILE A 68 6.64 -8.41 -9.22
C ILE A 68 7.47 -8.53 -7.93
N ALA A 69 7.00 -7.97 -6.82
CA ALA A 69 7.67 -8.08 -5.52
C ALA A 69 7.74 -9.54 -5.04
N LYS A 70 6.62 -10.30 -5.09
CA LYS A 70 6.59 -11.72 -4.72
C LYS A 70 7.47 -12.59 -5.62
N GLU A 71 7.49 -12.32 -6.92
CA GLU A 71 8.33 -13.06 -7.88
C GLU A 71 9.83 -12.87 -7.54
N LYS A 72 10.23 -11.65 -7.19
CA LYS A 72 11.61 -11.36 -6.75
C LYS A 72 11.97 -12.02 -5.42
N GLU A 73 11.07 -11.93 -4.42
CA GLU A 73 11.26 -12.57 -3.11
C GLU A 73 11.46 -14.09 -3.26
N GLN A 74 10.63 -14.74 -4.08
CA GLN A 74 10.75 -16.18 -4.33
C GLN A 74 12.03 -16.54 -5.09
N ALA A 75 12.45 -15.72 -6.05
CA ALA A 75 13.70 -15.93 -6.78
C ALA A 75 14.93 -15.85 -5.86
N GLN A 76 14.99 -14.81 -5.02
CA GLN A 76 16.06 -14.64 -4.03
C GLN A 76 16.10 -15.79 -3.03
N LEU A 77 14.93 -16.24 -2.56
CA LEU A 77 14.85 -17.38 -1.66
C LEU A 77 15.40 -18.66 -2.32
N ARG A 78 15.06 -18.92 -3.58
CA ARG A 78 15.59 -20.08 -4.32
C ARG A 78 17.11 -20.01 -4.50
N GLU A 79 17.64 -18.87 -4.89
CA GLU A 79 19.09 -18.64 -5.06
C GLU A 79 19.84 -18.90 -3.74
N SER A 80 19.35 -18.37 -2.61
CA SER A 80 19.97 -18.59 -1.29
C SER A 80 19.95 -20.05 -0.82
N LEU A 81 18.96 -20.84 -1.27
CA LEU A 81 18.85 -22.27 -0.98
C LEU A 81 19.76 -23.12 -1.89
N GLU A 82 20.10 -22.61 -3.07
CA GLU A 82 20.99 -23.27 -4.03
C GLU A 82 22.46 -22.99 -3.72
N ASP A 83 22.81 -21.75 -3.33
CA ASP A 83 24.17 -21.36 -2.92
C ASP A 83 24.60 -21.96 -1.57
N GLY A 84 23.63 -22.40 -0.75
CA GLY A 84 23.89 -23.03 0.55
C GLY A 84 24.18 -24.54 0.51
N ARG A 85 24.29 -25.17 -0.68
CA ARG A 85 24.56 -26.62 -0.86
C ARG A 85 25.95 -26.92 -1.39
#